data_AF-W1YI15-F1
#
_entry.id   AF-W1YI15-F1
#
_cell.length_a   1.000
_cell.length_b   1.000
_cell.length_c   1.000
_cell.angle_alpha   90.00
_cell.angle_beta   90.00
_cell.angle_gamma   90.00
#
_symmetry.space_group_name_H-M   'P 1'
#
loop_
_entity.id
_entity.type
_entity.pdbx_description
1 polymer ?
#
loop_
_entity_poly.entity_id
_entity_poly.type
_entity_poly.pdbx_seq_one_letter_code
_entity_poly.pdbx_strand_id
1 'polypeptide(L)'
;TTVGWKGLINDPHMDNSFQINDGLRIARKLLLDINDSGLPAAGEFLDMITPQYLADLMSWGAIGARTTESQVHRELASGLSCPVGFKNGTDGTIKVAI
;
A
#
# COMPACT_ATOMS: atom_id res chain seq x y z
N THR A 1 -2.13 -3.55 19.18
CA THR A 1 -1.59 -2.44 18.38
C THR A 1 -1.33 -1.27 19.30
N THR A 2 -0.16 -0.61 19.17
CA THR A 2 0.20 0.59 19.94
C THR A 2 -0.13 1.86 19.14
N VAL A 3 -0.20 3.01 19.83
CA VAL A 3 -0.30 4.32 19.19
C VAL A 3 1.08 4.71 18.64
N GLY A 4 1.12 5.27 17.43
CA GLY A 4 2.36 5.68 16.77
C GLY A 4 2.10 6.30 15.39
N TRP A 5 3.17 6.77 14.75
CA TRP A 5 3.14 7.39 13.42
C TRP A 5 2.45 6.49 12.38
N LYS A 6 1.60 7.09 11.56
CA LYS A 6 0.67 6.38 10.65
C LYS A 6 1.16 6.25 9.21
N GLY A 7 2.40 6.65 8.95
CA GLY A 7 3.03 6.59 7.63
C GLY A 7 2.97 7.91 6.87
N LEU A 8 3.79 8.02 5.83
CA LEU A 8 4.05 9.24 5.07
C LEU A 8 2.79 9.85 4.45
N ILE A 9 1.90 9.01 3.89
CA ILE A 9 0.64 9.48 3.32
C ILE A 9 -0.25 10.11 4.39
N ASN A 10 -0.31 9.49 5.57
CA ASN A 10 -1.21 9.95 6.63
C ASN A 10 -0.67 11.16 7.39
N ASP A 11 0.64 11.20 7.67
CA ASP A 11 1.26 12.24 8.49
C ASP A 11 2.66 12.60 7.95
N PRO A 12 2.72 13.35 6.83
CA PRO A 12 3.97 13.60 6.10
C PRO A 12 5.01 14.40 6.88
N HIS A 13 4.59 15.16 7.88
CA HIS A 13 5.46 16.03 8.69
C HIS A 13 5.85 15.42 10.04
N MET A 14 5.37 14.20 10.33
CA MET A 14 5.66 13.48 11.58
C MET A 14 5.29 14.27 12.85
N ASP A 15 4.28 15.12 12.76
CA ASP A 15 3.84 16.06 13.81
C ASP A 15 2.39 15.83 14.24
N ASN A 16 1.74 14.78 13.72
CA ASN A 16 0.31 14.49 13.89
C ASN A 16 -0.62 15.57 13.29
N SER A 17 -0.16 16.34 12.30
CA SER A 17 -1.00 17.30 11.58
C SER A 17 -1.96 16.63 10.58
N PHE A 18 -1.68 15.39 10.21
CA PHE A 18 -2.48 14.58 9.28
C PHE A 18 -2.76 15.27 7.92
N GLN A 19 -1.75 15.94 7.37
CA GLN A 19 -1.85 16.63 6.07
C GLN A 19 -1.85 15.64 4.88
N ILE A 20 -2.91 14.84 4.76
CA ILE A 20 -3.00 13.72 3.79
C ILE A 20 -2.83 14.18 2.35
N ASN A 21 -3.35 15.36 1.98
CA ASN A 21 -3.19 15.90 0.63
C ASN A 21 -1.71 16.10 0.27
N ASP A 22 -0.89 16.53 1.22
CA ASP A 22 0.55 16.71 1.01
C ASP A 22 1.24 15.35 0.99
N GLY A 23 0.85 14.43 1.88
CA GLY A 23 1.34 13.05 1.90
C GLY A 23 1.11 12.32 0.57
N LEU A 24 -0.08 12.46 -0.03
CA LEU A 24 -0.40 11.89 -1.35
C LEU A 24 0.46 12.49 -2.47
N ARG A 25 0.66 13.81 -2.48
CA ARG A 25 1.51 14.49 -3.49
C ARG A 25 2.97 14.05 -3.36
N ILE A 26 3.49 14.00 -2.13
CA ILE A 26 4.85 13.55 -1.84
C ILE A 26 5.04 12.09 -2.27
N ALA A 27 4.12 11.20 -1.88
CA ALA A 27 4.19 9.78 -2.24
C ALA A 27 4.17 9.59 -3.75
N ARG A 28 3.26 10.27 -4.47
CA ARG A 28 3.18 10.16 -5.93
C ARG A 28 4.44 10.70 -6.61
N LYS A 29 4.95 11.85 -6.16
CA LYS A 29 6.18 12.44 -6.71
C LYS A 29 7.39 11.51 -6.50
N LEU A 30 7.52 10.93 -5.31
CA LEU A 30 8.57 9.97 -5.01
C LEU A 30 8.49 8.74 -5.94
N LEU A 31 7.30 8.17 -6.13
CA LEU A 31 7.12 7.02 -7.02
C LEU A 31 7.43 7.38 -8.48
N LEU A 32 7.06 8.58 -8.93
CA LEU A 32 7.44 9.07 -10.26
C LEU A 32 8.96 9.17 -10.39
N ASP A 33 9.64 9.80 -9.43
CA ASP A 33 11.10 9.98 -9.46
C ASP A 33 11.85 8.64 -9.45
N ILE A 34 11.35 7.65 -8.70
CA ILE A 34 11.88 6.28 -8.70
C ILE A 34 11.72 5.65 -10.09
N ASN A 35 10.52 5.69 -10.68
CA ASN A 35 10.27 5.11 -11.99
C ASN A 35 11.07 5.83 -13.11
N ASP A 36 11.18 7.16 -13.06
CA ASP A 36 11.97 7.97 -14.01
C ASP A 36 13.47 7.63 -13.96
N SER A 37 13.97 7.16 -12.81
CA SER A 37 15.33 6.64 -12.67
C SER A 37 15.56 5.25 -13.29
N GLY A 38 14.49 4.62 -13.81
CA GLY A 38 14.51 3.27 -14.37
C GLY A 38 14.33 2.15 -13.35
N LEU A 39 13.96 2.48 -12.10
CA LEU A 39 13.70 1.50 -11.04
C LEU A 39 12.20 1.31 -10.83
N PRO A 40 11.67 0.07 -10.85
CA PRO A 40 10.28 -0.18 -10.53
C PRO A 40 10.01 -0.01 -9.03
N ALA A 41 8.80 0.43 -8.69
CA ALA A 41 8.37 0.55 -7.30
C ALA A 41 7.37 -0.55 -6.90
N ALA A 42 7.34 -0.86 -5.61
CA ALA A 42 6.42 -1.82 -5.01
C ALA A 42 5.90 -1.29 -3.66
N GLY A 43 4.69 -1.68 -3.26
CA GLY A 43 4.06 -1.21 -2.04
C GLY A 43 3.01 -2.18 -1.47
N GLU A 44 2.51 -1.89 -0.27
CA GLU A 44 1.40 -2.60 0.36
C GLU A 44 0.13 -1.75 0.29
N PHE A 45 -0.98 -2.32 -0.17
CA PHE A 45 -2.25 -1.62 -0.28
C PHE A 45 -3.09 -1.87 0.98
N LEU A 46 -3.22 -0.83 1.81
CA LEU A 46 -3.87 -0.91 3.13
C LEU A 46 -5.35 -0.50 3.12
N ASP A 47 -5.79 0.18 2.05
CA ASP A 47 -7.15 0.68 1.91
C ASP A 47 -7.58 0.69 0.42
N MET A 48 -8.84 0.99 0.17
CA MET A 48 -9.48 0.89 -1.15
C MET A 48 -9.37 2.17 -1.99
N ILE A 49 -8.81 3.25 -1.43
CA ILE A 49 -8.84 4.61 -2.01
C ILE A 49 -7.45 5.03 -2.48
N THR A 50 -6.42 4.84 -1.65
CA THR A 50 -5.03 5.20 -1.97
C THR A 50 -4.50 4.57 -3.27
N PRO A 51 -4.91 3.35 -3.70
CA PRO A 51 -4.51 2.82 -5.01
C PRO A 51 -4.90 3.74 -6.18
N GLN A 52 -6.02 4.47 -6.10
CA GLN A 52 -6.46 5.39 -7.17
C GLN A 52 -5.47 6.53 -7.44
N TYR A 53 -4.59 6.82 -6.47
CA TYR A 53 -3.62 7.92 -6.57
C TYR A 53 -2.22 7.45 -6.93
N LEU A 54 -1.91 6.15 -6.77
CA LEU A 54 -0.52 5.66 -6.74
C LEU A 54 -0.30 4.37 -7.52
N ALA A 55 -1.35 3.56 -7.79
CA ALA A 55 -1.20 2.20 -8.31
C ALA A 55 -0.66 2.16 -9.75
N ASP A 56 -0.86 3.22 -10.54
CA ASP A 56 -0.30 3.36 -11.88
C ASP A 56 1.24 3.43 -11.89
N LEU A 57 1.86 3.69 -10.73
CA LEU A 57 3.31 3.80 -10.56
C LEU A 57 3.90 2.59 -9.81
N MET A 58 3.09 1.58 -9.51
CA MET A 58 3.53 0.37 -8.81
C MET A 58 3.62 -0.81 -9.77
N SER A 59 4.78 -1.47 -9.80
CA SER A 59 5.00 -2.68 -10.60
C SER A 59 4.63 -3.96 -9.87
N TRP A 60 4.44 -3.91 -8.54
CA TRP A 60 4.02 -5.03 -7.71
C TRP A 60 3.32 -4.55 -6.42
N GLY A 61 2.29 -5.29 -5.99
CA GLY A 61 1.51 -4.99 -4.79
C GLY A 61 1.55 -6.10 -3.73
N ALA A 62 1.51 -5.72 -2.46
CA ALA A 62 1.28 -6.64 -1.34
C ALA A 62 -0.11 -6.46 -0.73
N ILE A 63 -0.73 -7.58 -0.34
CA ILE A 63 -1.77 -7.63 0.68
C ILE A 63 -1.14 -8.21 1.96
N GLY A 64 -1.25 -7.45 3.05
CA GLY A 64 -0.62 -7.76 4.32
C GLY A 64 -1.19 -9.00 5.02
N ALA A 65 -0.43 -9.58 5.94
CA ALA A 65 -0.85 -10.75 6.72
C ALA A 65 -2.14 -10.53 7.54
N ARG A 66 -2.45 -9.28 7.88
CA ARG A 66 -3.67 -8.89 8.62
C ARG A 66 -4.87 -8.57 7.73
N THR A 67 -4.65 -8.46 6.42
CA THR A 67 -5.68 -8.11 5.43
C THR A 67 -5.86 -9.19 4.36
N THR A 68 -4.99 -10.20 4.32
CA THR A 68 -5.07 -11.35 3.40
C THR A 68 -6.41 -12.11 3.46
N GLU A 69 -6.99 -12.22 4.66
CA GLU A 69 -8.29 -12.89 4.85
C GLU A 69 -9.48 -11.94 4.58
N SER A 70 -9.24 -10.64 4.44
CA SER A 70 -10.28 -9.65 4.21
C SER A 70 -10.82 -9.73 2.78
N GLN A 71 -12.13 -9.99 2.65
CA GLN A 71 -12.80 -10.06 1.36
C GLN A 71 -12.60 -8.80 0.52
N VAL A 72 -12.78 -7.60 1.11
CA VAL A 72 -12.63 -6.33 0.38
C VAL A 72 -11.21 -6.12 -0.14
N HIS A 73 -10.18 -6.63 0.55
CA HIS A 73 -8.80 -6.56 0.06
C HIS A 73 -8.54 -7.56 -1.08
N ARG A 74 -9.22 -8.71 -1.10
CA ARG A 74 -9.17 -9.65 -2.23
C ARG A 74 -9.89 -9.09 -3.45
N GLU A 75 -11.03 -8.42 -3.25
CA GLU A 75 -11.74 -7.70 -4.31
C GLU A 75 -10.89 -6.56 -4.86
N LEU A 76 -10.23 -5.77 -4.00
CA LEU A 76 -9.23 -4.80 -4.44
C LEU A 76 -8.15 -5.44 -5.31
N ALA A 77 -7.54 -6.53 -4.83
CA ALA A 77 -6.50 -7.23 -5.56
C ALA A 77 -6.96 -7.75 -6.94
N SER A 78 -8.23 -8.12 -7.08
CA SER A 78 -8.79 -8.55 -8.38
C SER A 78 -8.82 -7.43 -9.43
N GLY A 79 -8.77 -6.16 -9.01
CA GLY A 79 -8.78 -4.99 -9.88
C GLY A 79 -7.46 -4.23 -9.97
N LEU A 80 -6.40 -4.67 -9.27
CA LEU A 80 -5.09 -4.02 -9.34
C LEU A 80 -4.39 -4.34 -10.67
N SER A 81 -3.83 -3.31 -11.30
CA SER A 81 -3.12 -3.44 -12.59
C SER A 81 -1.75 -4.12 -12.50
N CYS A 82 -1.24 -4.36 -11.29
CA CYS A 82 0.05 -5.01 -11.04
C CYS A 82 -0.13 -6.41 -10.44
N PRO A 83 0.85 -7.32 -10.57
CA PRO A 83 0.85 -8.57 -9.82
C PRO A 83 0.78 -8.33 -8.31
N VAL A 84 0.02 -9.18 -7.62
CA VAL A 84 -0.23 -9.06 -6.18
C VAL A 84 0.28 -10.29 -5.42
N GLY A 85 1.01 -10.07 -4.33
CA GLY A 85 1.36 -11.09 -3.36
C GLY A 85 0.50 -11.03 -2.10
N PHE A 86 -0.13 -12.14 -1.75
CA PHE A 86 -0.82 -12.32 -0.46
C PHE A 86 0.15 -12.93 0.56
N LYS A 87 0.39 -12.23 1.68
CA LYS A 87 1.16 -12.80 2.80
C LYS A 87 0.32 -13.87 3.52
N ASN A 88 0.98 -14.87 4.13
CA ASN A 88 0.32 -15.81 5.04
C ASN A 88 -0.22 -15.09 6.29
N GLY A 89 -1.09 -15.76 7.05
CA GLY A 89 -1.67 -15.22 8.28
C GLY A 89 -0.60 -14.89 9.33
N THR A 90 -0.90 -14.01 10.29
CA THR A 90 0.04 -13.67 11.37
C THR A 90 0.39 -14.84 12.29
N ASP A 91 -0.43 -15.89 12.26
CA ASP A 91 -0.22 -17.18 12.93
C ASP A 91 0.65 -18.16 12.11
N GLY A 92 1.05 -17.78 10.90
CA GLY A 92 1.83 -18.60 9.97
C GLY A 92 0.99 -19.38 8.96
N THR A 93 -0.34 -19.37 9.06
CA THR A 93 -1.22 -20.19 8.22
C THR A 93 -1.17 -19.74 6.74
N ILE A 94 -0.74 -20.64 5.85
CA ILE A 94 -0.67 -20.37 4.40
C ILE A 94 -2.04 -20.43 3.71
N LYS A 95 -3.00 -21.17 4.28
CA LYS A 95 -4.31 -21.41 3.65
C LYS A 95 -5.07 -20.13 3.31
N VAL A 96 -4.90 -19.08 4.11
CA VAL A 96 -5.53 -17.78 3.82
C VAL A 96 -4.88 -17.08 2.61
N ALA A 97 -3.66 -17.38 2.21
CA ALA A 97 -3.03 -16.76 1.04
C ALA A 97 -3.33 -17.51 -0.28
N ILE A 98 -3.82 -18.75 -0.19
CA ILE A 98 -4.23 -19.60 -1.33
C ILE A 98 -5.72 -19.36 -1.63
#